data_AF-A0A3A1QV68-F1
#
_entry.id   AF-A0A3A1QV68-F1
#
_cell.length_a   1.000
_cell.length_b   1.000
_cell.length_c   1.000
_cell.angle_alpha   90.00
_cell.angle_beta   90.00
_cell.angle_gamma   90.00
#
_symmetry.space_group_name_H-M   'P 1'
#
loop_
_entity.id
_entity.type
_entity.pdbx_description
1 polymer ?
#
loop_
_entity_poly.entity_id
_entity_poly.type
_entity_poly.pdbx_seq_one_letter_code
_entity_poly.pdbx_strand_id
1 'polypeptide(L)'
;MKHITIGLVLLLSSAIMYSAALIAASVYSLVLTRDGGEGWSTEYGVYGTALREIGTLPIALAILFGLIGAGIVIDSVRKTKI
;
A
#
# COMPACT_ATOMS: atom_id res chain seq x y z
N MET A 1 9.01 -17.24 -18.84
CA MET A 1 9.81 -16.24 -18.08
C MET A 1 9.24 -14.82 -18.11
N LYS A 2 8.60 -14.33 -19.18
CA LYS A 2 8.03 -12.96 -19.18
C LYS A 2 6.92 -12.75 -18.13
N HIS A 3 6.05 -13.73 -17.92
CA HIS A 3 4.94 -13.64 -16.95
C HIS A 3 5.39 -13.58 -15.49
N ILE A 4 6.43 -14.34 -15.11
CA ILE A 4 6.95 -14.29 -13.73
C ILE A 4 7.57 -12.94 -13.42
N THR A 5 8.28 -12.32 -14.37
CA THR A 5 8.84 -10.97 -14.19
C THR A 5 7.74 -9.93 -13.99
N ILE A 6 6.64 -10.00 -14.75
CA ILE A 6 5.49 -9.10 -14.57
C ILE A 6 4.87 -9.26 -13.18
N GLY A 7 4.66 -10.51 -12.74
CA GLY A 7 4.14 -10.79 -11.40
C GLY A 7 5.05 -10.26 -10.29
N LEU A 8 6.37 -10.45 -10.41
CA LEU A 8 7.35 -9.95 -9.45
C LEU A 8 7.41 -8.42 -9.42
N VAL A 9 7.32 -7.75 -10.56
CA VAL A 9 7.27 -6.27 -10.63
C VAL A 9 6.00 -5.76 -9.93
N LEU A 10 4.84 -6.38 -10.17
CA LEU A 10 3.60 -6.01 -9.48
C LEU A 10 3.69 -6.18 -7.96
N LEU A 11 4.28 -7.28 -7.48
CA LEU A 11 4.52 -7.51 -6.06
C LEU A 11 5.48 -6.47 -5.46
N LEU A 12 6.55 -6.13 -6.17
CA LEU A 12 7.49 -5.10 -5.74
C LEU A 12 6.82 -3.73 -5.68
N SER A 13 6.07 -3.34 -6.72
CA SER A 13 5.31 -2.09 -6.76
C SER A 13 4.27 -2.03 -5.63
N SER A 14 3.58 -3.13 -5.34
CA SER A 14 2.67 -3.24 -4.19
C SER A 14 3.39 -2.96 -2.87
N ALA A 15 4.53 -3.62 -2.62
CA ALA A 15 5.29 -3.44 -1.39
C ALA A 15 5.80 -2.00 -1.21
N ILE A 16 6.30 -1.40 -2.29
CA ILE A 16 6.76 0.01 -2.30
C ILE A 16 5.59 0.95 -2.00
N MET A 17 4.46 0.76 -2.68
CA MET A 17 3.30 1.65 -2.53
C MET A 17 2.67 1.55 -1.14
N TYR A 18 2.57 0.35 -0.59
CA TYR A 18 2.12 0.14 0.79
C TYR A 18 3.04 0.83 1.78
N SER A 19 4.35 0.63 1.66
CA SER A 19 5.34 1.25 2.55
C SER A 19 5.33 2.78 2.45
N ALA A 20 5.26 3.31 1.23
CA ALA A 20 5.16 4.75 0.99
C ALA A 20 3.91 5.36 1.64
N ALA A 21 2.77 4.66 1.58
CA ALA A 21 1.54 5.09 2.22
C ALA A 21 1.67 5.18 3.75
N LEU A 22 2.31 4.18 4.38
CA LEU A 22 2.55 4.18 5.83
C LEU A 22 3.53 5.28 6.25
N ILE A 23 4.59 5.50 5.48
CA ILE A 23 5.54 6.59 5.72
C ILE A 23 4.83 7.94 5.58
N ALA A 24 4.05 8.13 4.52
CA ALA A 24 3.31 9.36 4.31
C ALA A 24 2.32 9.61 5.45
N ALA A 25 1.54 8.61 5.88
CA ALA A 25 0.64 8.70 7.04
C ALA A 25 1.38 9.12 8.32
N SER A 26 2.60 8.59 8.51
CA SER A 26 3.45 8.94 9.66
C SER A 26 3.85 10.42 9.61
N VAL A 27 4.25 10.94 8.44
CA VAL A 27 4.62 12.35 8.28
C VAL A 27 3.41 13.27 8.41
N TYR A 28 2.28 12.90 7.81
CA TYR A 28 1.06 13.71 7.85
C TYR A 28 0.43 13.76 9.24
N SER A 29 0.60 12.72 10.06
CA SER A 29 0.19 12.76 11.48
C SER A 29 0.85 13.89 12.28
N LEU A 30 2.08 14.30 11.91
CA LEU A 30 2.76 15.46 12.50
C LEU A 30 2.14 16.78 12.06
N VAL A 31 1.52 16.83 10.88
CA VAL A 31 0.83 18.02 10.38
C VAL A 31 -0.52 18.19 11.10
N LEU A 32 -1.26 17.09 11.28
CA LEU A 32 -2.54 17.06 12.00
C LEU A 32 -2.46 17.48 13.48
N THR A 33 -1.27 17.38 14.09
CA THR A 33 -1.03 17.71 15.51
C THR A 33 -0.45 19.09 15.74
N ARG A 34 -0.09 19.83 14.69
CA ARG A 34 0.44 21.19 14.80
C ARG A 34 -0.68 22.20 15.07
N ASP A 35 -0.31 23.27 15.78
CA ASP A 35 -1.20 24.42 15.99
C ASP A 35 -1.63 24.99 14.63
N GLY A 36 -2.94 24.91 14.35
CA GLY A 36 -3.55 25.30 13.07
C GLY A 36 -3.81 24.15 12.08
N GLY A 37 -3.53 22.89 12.43
CA GLY A 37 -3.96 21.72 11.63
C GLY A 37 -5.49 21.52 11.66
N GLU A 38 -6.03 20.79 10.68
CA GLU A 38 -7.49 20.55 10.52
C GLU A 38 -8.14 19.74 11.68
N GLY A 39 -7.38 19.44 12.73
CA GLY A 39 -7.78 18.53 13.80
C GLY A 39 -7.79 17.08 13.31
N TRP A 40 -7.74 16.14 14.25
CA TRP A 40 -7.83 14.71 13.95
C TRP A 40 -9.08 14.13 14.59
N SER A 41 -9.65 13.09 13.96
CA SER A 41 -10.84 12.44 14.51
C SER A 41 -10.48 11.59 15.72
N THR A 42 -11.11 11.86 16.87
CA THR A 42 -10.87 11.15 18.13
C THR A 42 -11.09 9.64 18.01
N GLU A 43 -12.02 9.22 17.13
CA GLU A 43 -12.33 7.82 16.85
C GLU A 43 -11.15 7.06 16.24
N TYR A 44 -10.40 7.70 15.34
CA TYR A 44 -9.34 7.05 14.57
C TYR A 44 -7.94 7.34 15.11
N GLY A 45 -7.78 8.26 16.06
CA GLY A 45 -6.45 8.71 16.48
C GLY A 45 -5.80 9.60 15.42
N VAL A 46 -4.68 10.23 15.78
CA VAL A 46 -3.91 11.08 14.85
C VAL A 46 -3.44 10.27 13.64
N TYR A 47 -2.78 9.13 13.92
CA TYR A 47 -2.22 8.30 12.85
C TYR A 47 -3.30 7.63 12.01
N GLY A 48 -4.39 7.15 12.63
CA GLY A 48 -5.48 6.52 11.86
C GLY A 48 -6.23 7.52 10.99
N THR A 49 -6.41 8.76 11.46
CA THR A 49 -6.93 9.86 10.63
C THR A 49 -6.01 10.11 9.44
N ALA A 50 -4.70 10.23 9.69
CA ALA A 50 -3.72 10.40 8.63
C ALA A 50 -3.73 9.24 7.62
N LEU A 51 -3.75 8.00 8.11
CA LEU A 51 -3.80 6.81 7.28
C LEU A 51 -5.07 6.75 6.43
N ARG A 52 -6.20 7.20 6.97
CA ARG A 52 -7.47 7.27 6.25
C ARG A 52 -7.44 8.34 5.14
N GLU A 53 -6.94 9.52 5.43
CA GLU A 53 -6.95 10.63 4.46
C GLU A 53 -5.98 10.40 3.29
N ILE A 54 -4.75 9.97 3.58
CA ILE A 54 -3.70 9.87 2.56
C ILE A 54 -3.27 8.43 2.23
N GLY A 55 -3.57 7.47 3.10
CA GLY A 55 -3.18 6.07 2.93
C GLY A 55 -4.22 5.21 2.22
N THR A 56 -5.51 5.56 2.26
CA THR A 56 -6.60 4.70 1.75
C THR A 56 -6.41 4.28 0.30
N LEU A 57 -6.23 5.24 -0.62
CA LEU A 57 -6.10 4.95 -2.04
C LEU A 57 -4.79 4.19 -2.37
N PRO A 58 -3.60 4.64 -1.90
CA PRO A 58 -2.37 3.90 -2.12
C PRO A 58 -2.40 2.46 -1.57
N ILE A 59 -2.96 2.26 -0.37
CA ILE A 59 -3.06 0.92 0.25
C ILE A 59 -4.03 0.03 -0.54
N ALA A 60 -5.17 0.56 -0.97
CA ALA A 60 -6.11 -0.20 -1.81
C ALA A 60 -5.46 -0.66 -3.12
N LEU A 61 -4.72 0.23 -3.79
CA LEU A 61 -3.96 -0.13 -5.00
C LEU A 61 -2.85 -1.14 -4.68
N ALA A 62 -2.18 -1.00 -3.54
CA ALA A 62 -1.11 -1.92 -3.14
C ALA A 62 -1.67 -3.33 -2.92
N ILE A 63 -2.82 -3.45 -2.27
CA ILE A 63 -3.51 -4.73 -2.09
C ILE A 63 -3.89 -5.31 -3.46
N LEU A 64 -4.49 -4.52 -4.35
CA LEU A 64 -4.87 -4.97 -5.68
C LEU A 64 -3.67 -5.50 -6.47
N PHE A 65 -2.57 -4.74 -6.50
CA PHE A 65 -1.34 -5.14 -7.19
C PHE A 65 -0.70 -6.37 -6.54
N GLY A 66 -0.77 -6.47 -5.22
CA GLY A 66 -0.29 -7.63 -4.46
C GLY A 66 -1.04 -8.91 -4.84
N LEU A 67 -2.38 -8.85 -4.88
CA LEU A 67 -3.23 -9.99 -5.25
C LEU A 67 -3.02 -10.42 -6.70
N ILE A 68 -3.01 -9.46 -7.64
CA ILE A 68 -2.79 -9.74 -9.07
C ILE A 68 -1.37 -10.30 -9.29
N GLY A 69 -0.36 -9.66 -8.71
CA GLY A 69 1.03 -10.09 -8.80
C GLY A 69 1.25 -11.50 -8.24
N ALA A 70 0.69 -11.79 -7.06
CA ALA A 70 0.73 -13.12 -6.45
C ALA A 70 0.04 -14.16 -7.34
N GLY A 71 -1.14 -13.85 -7.87
CA GLY A 71 -1.86 -14.74 -8.79
C GLY A 71 -1.03 -15.11 -10.03
N ILE A 72 -0.39 -14.13 -10.67
CA ILE A 72 0.47 -14.34 -11.84
C ILE A 72 1.70 -15.20 -11.48
N VAL A 73 2.37 -14.92 -10.36
CA VAL A 73 3.53 -15.70 -9.92
C VAL A 73 3.14 -17.14 -9.64
N ILE A 74 2.05 -17.37 -8.91
CA ILE A 74 1.56 -18.71 -8.57
C ILE A 74 1.21 -19.50 -9.84
N ASP A 75 0.47 -18.91 -10.77
CA ASP A 75 0.12 -19.56 -12.04
C ASP A 75 1.36 -19.87 -12.89
N SER A 76 2.30 -18.92 -12.99
CA SER A 76 3.54 -19.12 -13.73
C SER A 76 4.40 -20.22 -13.14
N VAL A 77 4.50 -20.33 -11.82
CA VAL A 77 5.26 -21.39 -11.14
C VAL A 77 4.60 -22.74 -11.33
N ARG A 78 3.26 -22.81 -11.23
CA ARG A 78 2.51 -24.06 -11.46
C ARG A 78 2.71 -24.59 -12.87
N LYS A 79 2.59 -23.74 -13.90
CA LYS A 79 2.80 -24.12 -15.31
C LYS A 79 4.23 -24.53 -15.64
N THR A 80 5.21 -24.09 -14.86
CA THR A 80 6.62 -24.46 -15.08
C THR A 80 6.96 -25.82 -14.46
N LYS A 81 6.14 -26.31 -13.51
CA LYS A 81 6.34 -27.59 -12.82
C LYS A 81 5.62 -28.78 -13.49
N ILE A 82 4.70 -28.53 -14.43
CA ILE A 82 3.98 -29.54 -15.24
C ILE A 82 4.73 -29.68 -16.56
#